data_AF-A0AAN9DJA3-F1
#
_entry.id   AF-A0AAN9DJA3-F1
#
_cell.length_a   1.000
_cell.length_b   1.000
_cell.length_c   1.000
_cell.angle_alpha   90.00
_cell.angle_beta   90.00
_cell.angle_gamma   90.00
#
_symmetry.space_group_name_H-M   'P 1'
#
loop_
_entity.id
_entity.type
_entity.pdbx_description
1 polymer ?
#
loop_
_entity_poly.entity_id
_entity_poly.type
_entity_poly.pdbx_seq_one_letter_code
_entity_poly.pdbx_strand_id
1 'polypeptide(L)'
;MAELLRTYKTSQGDSTDLICDMPMDNVPESTISGQTISERILSVYTRLKEFLPHMKTVMEQQKDFNPPTNPVAEGLDMMITHVRHTALRVNCLLQILQPNIPIPEPAERPTGIPPAQNIFQQKAYGCIVLSRLQELLSKAVQEQKSLRGEMCRKRTKNAF
;
A
#
# COMPACT_ATOMS: atom_id res chain seq x y z
N MET A 1 5.36 -8.84 -3.30
CA MET A 1 4.13 -8.15 -3.75
C MET A 1 3.66 -8.64 -5.11
N ALA A 2 4.48 -8.57 -6.16
CA ALA A 2 4.10 -9.08 -7.49
C ALA A 2 3.63 -10.54 -7.48
N GLU A 3 4.28 -11.39 -6.68
CA GLU A 3 3.87 -12.79 -6.48
C GLU A 3 2.49 -12.91 -5.81
N LEU A 4 2.22 -12.12 -4.76
CA LEU A 4 0.92 -12.11 -4.08
C LEU A 4 -0.20 -11.67 -5.03
N LEU A 5 0.02 -10.62 -5.83
CA LEU A 5 -0.98 -10.19 -6.81
C LEU A 5 -1.22 -11.26 -7.88
N ARG A 6 -0.15 -11.93 -8.35
CA ARG A 6 -0.26 -13.04 -9.29
C ARG A 6 -1.08 -14.19 -8.69
N THR A 7 -0.74 -14.63 -7.48
CA THR A 7 -1.46 -15.70 -6.76
C THR A 7 -2.93 -15.32 -6.55
N TYR A 8 -3.20 -14.07 -6.16
CA TYR A 8 -4.56 -13.55 -6.01
C TYR A 8 -5.33 -13.63 -7.33
N LYS A 9 -4.74 -13.17 -8.44
CA LYS A 9 -5.38 -13.25 -9.76
C LYS A 9 -5.66 -14.71 -10.14
N THR A 10 -4.66 -15.58 -10.08
CA THR A 10 -4.84 -17.00 -10.43
C THR A 10 -5.92 -17.70 -9.59
N SER A 11 -6.04 -17.37 -8.30
CA SER A 11 -7.09 -17.97 -7.45
C SER A 11 -8.51 -17.49 -7.75
N GLN A 12 -8.68 -16.39 -8.51
CA GLN A 12 -10.00 -15.83 -8.81
C GLN A 12 -10.67 -16.40 -10.07
N GLY A 13 -9.92 -17.01 -11.02
CA GLY A 13 -10.42 -17.61 -12.27
C GLY A 13 -10.22 -16.77 -13.55
N ASP A 14 -10.76 -17.22 -14.69
CA ASP A 14 -10.47 -16.77 -16.07
C ASP A 14 -10.89 -15.33 -16.47
N SER A 15 -11.26 -14.46 -15.53
CA SER A 15 -11.71 -13.08 -15.84
C SER A 15 -10.95 -12.00 -15.07
N THR A 16 -9.78 -12.31 -14.54
CA THR A 16 -9.10 -11.45 -13.57
C THR A 16 -8.63 -10.12 -14.10
N ASP A 17 -8.16 -10.04 -15.35
CA ASP A 17 -7.60 -8.77 -15.83
C ASP A 17 -8.69 -7.70 -16.01
N LEU A 18 -9.90 -8.09 -16.46
CA LEU A 18 -11.07 -7.20 -16.52
C LEU A 18 -11.58 -6.79 -15.13
N ILE A 19 -11.36 -7.64 -14.12
CA ILE A 19 -11.81 -7.44 -12.73
C ILE A 19 -10.93 -6.40 -12.01
N CYS A 20 -9.64 -6.30 -12.36
CA CYS A 20 -8.69 -5.41 -11.69
C CYS A 20 -8.74 -3.95 -12.18
N ASP A 21 -9.35 -3.70 -13.34
CA ASP A 21 -9.42 -2.38 -13.98
C ASP A 21 -10.78 -1.68 -13.76
N MET A 22 -11.66 -2.29 -12.96
CA MET A 22 -12.98 -1.74 -12.68
C MET A 22 -12.86 -0.44 -11.86
N PRO A 23 -13.58 0.63 -12.22
CA PRO A 23 -13.58 1.86 -11.42
C PRO A 23 -14.17 1.58 -10.04
N MET A 24 -13.40 1.89 -9.00
CA MET A 24 -13.85 1.92 -7.61
C MET A 24 -13.33 3.16 -6.91
N ASP A 25 -14.28 3.98 -6.46
CA ASP A 25 -14.01 5.23 -5.73
C ASP A 25 -13.67 4.98 -4.25
N ASN A 26 -14.07 3.83 -3.72
CA ASN A 26 -13.88 3.46 -2.31
C ASN A 26 -12.54 2.75 -2.04
N VAL A 27 -11.54 2.90 -2.90
CA VAL A 27 -10.20 2.34 -2.71
C VAL A 27 -9.20 3.49 -2.74
N PRO A 28 -8.21 3.53 -1.81
CA PRO A 28 -7.20 4.58 -1.81
C PRO A 28 -6.47 4.66 -3.15
N GLU A 29 -6.09 5.88 -3.55
CA GLU A 29 -5.25 6.08 -4.71
C GLU A 29 -3.79 5.75 -4.41
N SER A 30 -3.05 5.36 -5.46
CA SER A 30 -1.60 5.17 -5.40
C SER A 30 -0.81 6.47 -5.62
N THR A 31 -1.49 7.60 -5.81
CA THR A 31 -0.89 8.90 -6.11
C THR A 31 -0.17 9.46 -4.89
N ILE A 32 1.10 9.84 -5.08
CA ILE A 32 1.89 10.60 -4.12
C ILE A 32 1.77 12.07 -4.46
N SER A 33 1.37 12.87 -3.48
CA SER A 33 1.22 14.32 -3.57
C SER A 33 2.26 15.03 -2.71
N GLY A 34 2.53 16.30 -3.00
CA GLY A 34 3.48 17.12 -2.24
C GLY A 34 4.56 17.75 -3.11
N GLN A 35 4.87 19.01 -2.82
CA GLN A 35 5.91 19.77 -3.52
C GLN A 35 7.28 19.53 -2.89
N THR A 36 7.31 19.46 -1.56
CA THR A 36 8.53 19.15 -0.81
C THR A 36 8.70 17.64 -0.61
N ILE A 37 9.94 17.21 -0.34
CA ILE A 37 10.23 15.82 0.03
C ILE A 37 9.42 15.42 1.26
N SER A 38 9.40 16.25 2.29
CA SER A 38 8.70 15.95 3.53
C SER A 38 7.20 15.74 3.30
N GLU A 39 6.58 16.54 2.42
CA GLU A 39 5.19 16.35 1.99
C GLU A 39 4.99 15.06 1.20
N ARG A 40 5.88 14.72 0.26
CA ARG A 40 5.79 13.46 -0.50
C ARG A 40 5.95 12.24 0.38
N ILE A 41 6.87 12.27 1.33
CA ILE A 41 7.07 11.21 2.32
C ILE A 41 5.85 11.11 3.25
N LEU A 42 5.24 12.25 3.62
CA LEU A 42 3.99 12.25 4.39
C LEU A 42 2.85 11.64 3.57
N SER A 43 2.76 11.96 2.28
CA SER A 43 1.78 11.36 1.37
C SER A 43 1.98 9.84 1.31
N VAL A 44 3.22 9.33 1.19
CA VAL A 44 3.52 7.89 1.28
C VAL A 44 3.03 7.29 2.60
N TYR A 45 3.35 7.93 3.73
CA TYR A 45 2.91 7.46 5.05
C TYR A 45 1.38 7.33 5.12
N THR A 46 0.68 8.40 4.76
CA THR A 46 -0.77 8.47 4.72
C THR A 46 -1.36 7.37 3.86
N ARG A 47 -0.89 7.20 2.61
CA ARG A 47 -1.39 6.16 1.72
C ARG A 47 -1.15 4.76 2.26
N LEU A 48 0.06 4.45 2.78
CA LEU A 48 0.35 3.13 3.37
C LEU A 48 -0.63 2.79 4.49
N LYS A 49 -0.93 3.77 5.35
CA LYS A 49 -1.87 3.62 6.46
C LYS A 49 -3.32 3.47 5.98
N GLU A 50 -3.73 4.22 4.96
CA GLU A 50 -5.04 4.09 4.32
C GLU A 50 -5.25 2.70 3.69
N PHE A 51 -4.22 2.08 3.10
CA PHE A 51 -4.36 0.75 2.50
C PHE A 51 -4.56 -0.38 3.53
N LEU A 52 -4.05 -0.26 4.75
CA LEU A 52 -4.11 -1.32 5.77
C LEU A 52 -5.52 -1.84 6.07
N PRO A 53 -6.54 -1.00 6.34
CA PRO A 53 -7.89 -1.50 6.57
C PRO A 53 -8.48 -2.19 5.32
N HIS A 54 -8.17 -1.71 4.12
CA HIS A 54 -8.63 -2.35 2.87
C HIS A 54 -8.02 -3.74 2.70
N MET A 55 -6.71 -3.88 2.95
CA MET A 55 -6.04 -5.19 2.90
C MET A 55 -6.65 -6.19 3.89
N LYS A 56 -7.00 -5.72 5.10
CA LYS A 56 -7.67 -6.55 6.10
C LYS A 56 -9.03 -7.03 5.62
N THR A 57 -9.83 -6.14 5.02
CA THR A 57 -11.12 -6.51 4.41
C THR A 57 -10.95 -7.56 3.31
N VAL A 58 -9.94 -7.41 2.42
CA VAL A 58 -9.67 -8.41 1.37
C VAL A 58 -9.30 -9.76 1.99
N MET A 59 -8.48 -9.76 3.05
CA MET A 59 -8.11 -10.99 3.75
C MET A 59 -9.33 -11.68 4.37
N GLU A 60 -10.24 -10.92 4.99
CA GLU A 60 -11.49 -11.44 5.54
C GLU A 60 -12.39 -12.04 4.45
N GLN A 61 -12.59 -11.32 3.33
CA GLN A 61 -13.34 -11.83 2.18
C GLN A 61 -12.75 -13.13 1.61
N GLN A 62 -11.42 -13.22 1.50
CA GLN A 62 -10.76 -14.44 1.00
C GLN A 62 -10.89 -15.61 1.96
N LYS A 63 -11.02 -15.39 3.28
CA LYS A 63 -11.31 -16.45 4.26
C LYS A 63 -12.73 -16.98 4.07
N ASP A 64 -13.69 -16.10 3.82
CA ASP A 64 -15.10 -16.48 3.64
C ASP A 64 -15.35 -17.30 2.37
N PHE A 65 -14.48 -17.18 1.35
CA PHE A 65 -14.55 -18.01 0.13
C PHE A 65 -14.17 -19.48 0.34
N ASN A 66 -13.69 -19.85 1.53
CA ASN A 66 -13.45 -21.22 1.98
C ASN A 66 -12.66 -22.14 1.01
N PRO A 67 -11.52 -21.70 0.42
CA PRO A 67 -10.74 -22.57 -0.46
C PRO A 67 -9.94 -23.63 0.35
N PRO A 68 -9.72 -24.85 -0.20
CA PRO A 68 -9.03 -25.95 0.48
C PRO A 68 -7.58 -25.64 0.90
N THR A 69 -6.96 -24.65 0.26
CA THR A 69 -5.70 -24.00 0.66
C THR A 69 -5.85 -22.51 0.34
N ASN A 70 -5.53 -21.63 1.28
CA ASN A 70 -5.66 -20.18 1.09
C ASN A 70 -4.29 -19.46 1.11
N PRO A 71 -3.41 -19.72 0.12
CA PRO A 71 -2.11 -19.06 0.05
C PRO A 71 -2.24 -17.53 -0.10
N VAL A 72 -3.41 -17.05 -0.56
CA VAL A 72 -3.74 -15.63 -0.65
C VAL A 72 -3.90 -15.01 0.73
N ALA A 73 -4.61 -15.65 1.66
CA ALA A 73 -4.80 -15.14 3.02
C ALA A 73 -3.48 -15.07 3.81
N GLU A 74 -2.62 -16.08 3.70
CA GLU A 74 -1.29 -16.08 4.33
C GLU A 74 -0.40 -14.98 3.71
N GLY A 75 -0.39 -14.86 2.38
CA GLY A 75 0.34 -13.82 1.69
C GLY A 75 -0.15 -12.40 2.04
N LEU A 76 -1.46 -12.22 2.22
CA LEU A 76 -2.06 -10.97 2.68
C LEU A 76 -1.63 -10.62 4.11
N ASP A 77 -1.64 -11.58 5.03
CA ASP A 77 -1.21 -11.35 6.42
C ASP A 77 0.26 -10.92 6.51
N MET A 78 1.14 -11.61 5.79
CA MET A 78 2.54 -11.23 5.67
C MET A 78 2.71 -9.83 5.07
N MET A 79 1.94 -9.50 4.03
CA MET A 79 2.01 -8.19 3.39
C MET A 79 1.49 -7.07 4.29
N ILE A 80 0.41 -7.30 5.04
CA ILE A 80 -0.12 -6.36 6.03
C ILE A 80 0.95 -6.04 7.07
N THR A 81 1.62 -7.06 7.59
CA THR A 81 2.73 -6.90 8.54
C THR A 81 3.88 -6.09 7.92
N HIS A 82 4.25 -6.39 6.67
CA HIS A 82 5.29 -5.64 5.95
C HIS A 82 4.92 -4.15 5.74
N VAL A 83 3.67 -3.87 5.35
CA VAL A 83 3.17 -2.50 5.16
C VAL A 83 3.18 -1.73 6.48
N ARG A 84 2.77 -2.35 7.60
CA ARG A 84 2.86 -1.75 8.94
C ARG A 84 4.30 -1.38 9.31
N HIS A 85 5.23 -2.31 9.15
CA HIS A 85 6.65 -2.04 9.43
C HIS A 85 7.22 -0.94 8.52
N THR A 86 6.80 -0.90 7.25
CA THR A 86 7.19 0.16 6.33
C THR A 86 6.65 1.51 6.77
N ALA A 87 5.37 1.59 7.14
CA ALA A 87 4.76 2.83 7.64
C ALA A 87 5.46 3.34 8.90
N LEU A 88 5.84 2.46 9.83
CA LEU A 88 6.62 2.84 11.02
C LEU A 88 7.99 3.43 10.65
N ARG A 89 8.70 2.82 9.69
CA ARG A 89 9.99 3.36 9.21
C ARG A 89 9.84 4.71 8.53
N VAL A 90 8.79 4.89 7.74
CA VAL A 90 8.47 6.17 7.09
C VAL A 90 8.13 7.23 8.14
N ASN A 91 7.37 6.88 9.18
CA ASN A 91 7.08 7.77 10.30
C ASN A 91 8.37 8.22 11.02
N CYS A 92 9.31 7.32 11.28
CA CYS A 92 10.62 7.70 11.82
C CYS A 92 11.37 8.69 10.92
N LEU A 93 11.31 8.50 9.60
CA LEU A 93 11.91 9.47 8.65
C LEU A 93 11.21 10.82 8.70
N LEU A 94 9.88 10.85 8.82
CA LEU A 94 9.11 12.08 8.95
C LEU A 94 9.46 12.85 10.23
N GLN A 95 9.64 12.15 11.35
CA GLN A 95 10.07 12.78 12.60
C GLN A 95 11.46 13.41 12.51
N ILE A 96 12.35 12.88 11.65
CA ILE A 96 13.67 13.46 11.37
C ILE A 96 13.54 14.69 10.45
N LEU A 97 12.73 14.59 9.39
CA LEU A 97 12.55 15.65 8.39
C LEU A 97 11.73 16.83 8.92
N GLN A 98 10.80 16.57 9.82
CA GLN A 98 9.85 17.55 10.38
C GLN A 98 9.80 17.39 11.91
N PRO A 99 10.90 17.72 12.62
CA PRO A 99 10.94 17.56 14.06
C PRO A 99 9.87 18.44 14.72
N ASN A 100 9.18 17.88 15.71
CA ASN A 100 8.12 18.52 16.49
C ASN A 100 6.81 18.81 15.73
N ILE A 101 6.65 18.33 14.50
CA ILE A 101 5.37 18.40 13.79
C ILE A 101 4.61 17.08 14.02
N PRO A 102 3.40 17.11 14.60
CA PRO A 102 2.57 15.92 14.74
C PRO A 102 2.25 15.34 13.35
N ILE A 103 2.45 14.04 13.19
CA ILE A 103 2.12 13.35 11.95
C ILE A 103 0.62 12.99 11.98
N PRO A 104 -0.19 13.46 11.00
CA PRO A 104 -1.60 13.11 10.93
C PRO A 104 -1.80 11.60 10.76
N GLU A 105 -2.71 11.03 11.55
CA GLU A 105 -3.10 9.62 11.45
C GLU A 105 -4.37 9.48 10.60
N PRO A 106 -4.34 8.68 9.51
CA PRO A 106 -5.54 8.37 8.74
C PRO A 106 -6.53 7.54 9.54
N ALA A 107 -7.80 7.54 9.12
CA ALA A 107 -8.83 6.73 9.74
C ALA A 107 -8.44 5.24 9.78
N GLU A 108 -8.69 4.57 10.91
CA GLU A 108 -8.37 3.15 11.10
C GLU A 108 -9.34 2.20 10.39
N ARG A 109 -10.43 2.73 9.84
CA ARG A 109 -11.45 1.99 9.09
C ARG A 109 -11.40 2.38 7.62
N PRO A 110 -11.78 1.46 6.71
CA PRO A 110 -11.98 1.85 5.31
C PRO A 110 -12.93 3.04 5.28
N THR A 111 -12.58 4.10 4.55
CA THR A 111 -13.40 5.31 4.43
C THR A 111 -14.71 5.07 3.68
N GLY A 112 -14.89 3.87 3.12
CA GLY A 112 -16.18 3.36 2.65
C GLY A 112 -16.35 1.89 3.04
N ILE A 113 -17.53 1.56 3.60
CA ILE A 113 -17.98 0.16 3.68
C ILE A 113 -18.22 -0.27 2.22
N PRO A 114 -17.57 -1.32 1.71
CA PRO A 114 -17.93 -1.84 0.40
C PRO A 114 -19.43 -2.21 0.45
N PRO A 115 -20.31 -1.59 -0.35
CA PRO A 115 -21.74 -1.92 -0.33
C PRO A 115 -21.89 -3.41 -0.59
N ALA A 116 -22.77 -4.13 0.12
CA ALA A 116 -22.93 -5.59 0.07
C ALA A 116 -22.50 -6.18 -1.29
N GLN A 117 -21.23 -6.59 -1.34
CA GLN A 117 -20.61 -6.89 -2.62
C GLN A 117 -20.96 -8.33 -2.96
N ASN A 118 -21.51 -8.55 -4.15
CA ASN A 118 -21.55 -9.90 -4.69
C ASN A 118 -20.11 -10.44 -4.80
N ILE A 119 -19.94 -11.77 -4.91
CA ILE A 119 -18.62 -12.40 -4.95
C ILE A 119 -17.72 -11.77 -6.03
N PHE A 120 -18.28 -11.40 -7.18
CA PHE A 120 -17.54 -10.76 -8.26
C PHE A 120 -16.98 -9.39 -7.88
N GLN A 121 -17.77 -8.55 -7.21
CA GLN A 121 -17.34 -7.24 -6.71
C GLN A 121 -16.27 -7.37 -5.62
N GLN A 122 -16.37 -8.36 -4.73
CA GLN A 122 -15.34 -8.63 -3.71
C GLN A 122 -14.00 -9.03 -4.36
N LYS A 123 -14.07 -9.88 -5.39
CA LYS A 123 -12.89 -10.25 -6.20
C LYS A 123 -12.25 -9.03 -6.87
N ALA A 124 -13.07 -8.15 -7.45
CA ALA A 124 -12.64 -6.88 -8.06
C ALA A 124 -11.98 -5.95 -7.05
N TYR A 125 -12.64 -5.72 -5.92
CA TYR A 125 -12.13 -4.90 -4.84
C TYR A 125 -10.75 -5.37 -4.40
N GLY A 126 -10.58 -6.65 -4.11
CA GLY A 126 -9.28 -7.16 -3.69
C GLY A 126 -8.19 -7.06 -4.76
N CYS A 127 -8.53 -7.23 -6.04
CA CYS A 127 -7.52 -7.03 -7.08
C CYS A 127 -7.10 -5.56 -7.22
N ILE A 128 -8.06 -4.63 -7.18
CA ILE A 128 -7.80 -3.19 -7.28
C ILE A 128 -6.95 -2.73 -6.10
N VAL A 129 -7.30 -3.14 -4.87
CA VAL A 129 -6.53 -2.85 -3.65
C VAL A 129 -5.08 -3.31 -3.80
N LEU A 130 -4.85 -4.56 -4.21
CA LEU A 130 -3.50 -5.12 -4.35
C LEU A 130 -2.71 -4.46 -5.48
N SER A 131 -3.36 -4.13 -6.60
CA SER A 131 -2.73 -3.50 -7.75
C SER A 131 -2.29 -2.06 -7.43
N ARG A 132 -3.18 -1.26 -6.83
CA ARG A 132 -2.86 0.11 -6.42
C ARG A 132 -1.82 0.15 -5.29
N LEU A 133 -1.84 -0.82 -4.37
CA LEU A 133 -0.80 -0.93 -3.35
C LEU A 133 0.55 -1.29 -3.95
N GLN A 134 0.61 -2.20 -4.93
CA GLN A 134 1.85 -2.49 -5.65
C GLN A 134 2.42 -1.23 -6.32
N GLU A 135 1.55 -0.45 -6.97
CA GLU A 135 1.94 0.81 -7.60
C GLU A 135 2.45 1.83 -6.57
N LEU A 136 1.75 2.00 -5.44
CA LEU A 136 2.18 2.85 -4.34
C LEU A 136 3.56 2.45 -3.82
N LEU A 137 3.80 1.16 -3.57
CA LEU A 137 5.09 0.65 -3.09
C LEU A 137 6.21 0.91 -4.10
N SER A 138 5.92 0.78 -5.40
CA SER A 138 6.87 1.13 -6.46
C SER A 138 7.24 2.61 -6.42
N LYS A 139 6.23 3.50 -6.33
CA LYS A 139 6.44 4.96 -6.22
C LYS A 139 7.18 5.33 -4.93
N ALA A 140 6.86 4.71 -3.80
CA ALA A 140 7.53 4.93 -2.51
C ALA A 140 9.02 4.56 -2.55
N VAL A 141 9.39 3.49 -3.26
CA VAL A 141 10.80 3.13 -3.50
C VAL A 141 11.52 4.22 -4.30
N GLN A 142 10.86 4.87 -5.25
CA GLN A 142 11.45 5.99 -5.99
C GLN A 142 11.67 7.21 -5.09
N GLU A 143 10.70 7.58 -4.25
CA GLU A 143 10.87 8.67 -3.28
C GLU A 143 12.02 8.39 -2.30
N GLN A 144 12.18 7.14 -1.85
CA GLN A 144 13.30 6.75 -1.00
C GLN A 144 14.65 6.89 -1.72
N LYS A 145 14.73 6.57 -3.01
CA LYS A 145 15.95 6.75 -3.80
C LYS A 145 16.30 8.23 -3.95
N SER A 146 15.30 9.07 -4.21
CA SER A 146 15.47 10.54 -4.28
C SER A 146 16.03 11.11 -2.97
N LEU A 147 15.49 10.67 -1.83
CA LEU A 147 16.01 11.01 -0.50
C LEU A 147 17.50 10.68 -0.32
N ARG A 148 17.93 9.47 -0.73
CA ARG A 148 19.35 9.05 -0.62
C ARG A 148 20.27 9.93 -1.47
N GLY A 149 19.81 10.38 -2.64
CA GLY A 149 20.57 11.26 -3.51
C GLY A 149 20.85 12.64 -2.89
N GLU A 150 19.90 13.16 -2.12
CA GLU A 150 20.03 14.47 -1.47
C GLU A 150 20.72 14.40 -0.10
N MET A 151 20.46 13.36 0.69
CA MET A 151 20.99 13.23 2.06
C MET A 151 22.41 12.65 2.13
N CYS A 152 23.02 12.23 1.02
CA CYS A 152 24.37 11.66 0.99
C CYS A 152 25.26 12.25 -0.11
N ARG A 153 25.62 13.53 -0.01
CA ARG A 153 26.92 14.02 -0.51
C ARG A 153 27.95 13.87 0.62
N LYS A 154 28.63 12.73 0.71
CA LYS A 154 29.94 12.72 1.37
C LYS A 154 30.81 13.72 0.59
N ARG A 155 31.08 14.88 1.18
CA ARG A 155 32.23 15.69 0.78
C ARG A 155 33.44 14.79 0.97
N THR A 156 33.98 14.24 -0.10
CA THR A 156 35.41 13.89 -0.13
C THR A 156 36.13 15.20 0.09
N LYS A 157 36.48 15.47 1.35
CA LYS A 157 37.55 16.41 1.67
C LYS A 157 38.83 15.79 1.13
N ASN A 158 39.17 16.07 -0.12
CA ASN A 158 40.57 16.05 -0.51
C ASN A 158 41.18 17.27 0.19
N ALA A 159 41.70 17.02 1.38
CA ALA A 159 42.59 17.94 2.07
C ALA A 159 43.93 17.93 1.33
N PHE A 160 44.38 19.13 0.96
CA PHE A 160 45.72 19.61 0.61
C PHE A 160 46.72 18.60 0.03
#